data_AF-A0A661YAL8-F1
#
_entry.id   AF-A0A661YAL8-F1
#
_cell.length_a   1.000
_cell.length_b   1.000
_cell.length_c   1.000
_cell.angle_alpha   90.00
_cell.angle_beta   90.00
_cell.angle_gamma   90.00
#
_symmetry.space_group_name_H-M   'P 1'
#
loop_
_entity.id
_entity.type
_entity.pdbx_description
1 polymer ?
#
loop_
_entity_poly.entity_id
_entity_poly.type
_entity_poly.pdbx_seq_one_letter_code
_entity_poly.pdbx_strand_id
1 'polypeptide(L)'
;KYLVDYRIHPESVTNSRPELQLEKEKEIFRQQLAKLGIEATEEELDLHLLIKAKNPAIDTKTLKEIERWLLKIGAYNDKSMRYDKKMLSRTIFNRWLKACKNYGLHMRMFYFLGTSKLLKQYIKSYF
;
A
#
# COMPACT_ATOMS: atom_id res chain seq x y z
N LYS A 1 17.47 32.61 -2.65
CA LYS A 1 16.12 33.22 -2.72
C LYS A 1 15.24 32.25 -3.53
N TYR A 2 14.11 31.84 -2.97
CA TYR A 2 13.27 30.70 -3.38
C TYR A 2 12.52 30.94 -4.69
N LEU A 3 12.32 29.88 -5.50
CA LEU A 3 11.37 29.82 -6.62
C LEU A 3 10.96 28.36 -6.88
N VAL A 4 9.81 27.93 -6.35
CA VAL A 4 8.93 26.99 -7.07
C VAL A 4 7.50 27.39 -6.74
N ASP A 5 6.89 28.07 -7.70
CA ASP A 5 5.49 28.48 -7.67
C ASP A 5 4.55 27.28 -7.68
N TYR A 6 3.49 27.50 -6.91
CA TYR A 6 2.30 26.69 -6.73
C TYR A 6 1.57 26.51 -8.08
N ARG A 7 1.60 25.31 -8.66
CA ARG A 7 0.85 25.01 -9.89
C ARG A 7 -0.63 24.81 -9.58
N ILE A 8 -1.43 25.83 -9.87
CA ILE A 8 -2.84 25.70 -10.23
C ILE A 8 -2.91 25.73 -11.76
N HIS A 9 -3.60 24.77 -12.38
CA HIS A 9 -4.18 24.95 -13.71
C HIS A 9 -5.66 24.53 -13.65
N PRO A 10 -6.61 25.48 -13.72
CA PRO A 10 -8.00 25.19 -13.99
C PRO A 10 -8.23 25.16 -15.50
N GLU A 11 -9.11 24.27 -15.95
CA GLU A 11 -9.68 24.17 -17.31
C GLU A 11 -8.82 23.54 -18.41
N SER A 12 -9.02 22.23 -18.60
CA SER A 12 -8.94 21.54 -19.89
C SER A 12 -9.82 20.30 -19.84
N VAL A 13 -10.51 20.01 -20.95
CA VAL A 13 -11.64 19.07 -21.11
C VAL A 13 -11.22 17.58 -21.02
N THR A 14 -10.47 17.19 -19.98
CA THR A 14 -9.99 15.82 -19.71
C THR A 14 -10.30 15.37 -18.27
N ASN A 15 -11.27 16.01 -17.61
CA ASN A 15 -11.56 15.73 -16.19
C ASN A 15 -12.51 14.55 -15.94
N SER A 16 -13.18 13.99 -16.95
CA SER A 16 -14.16 12.92 -16.71
C SER A 16 -13.57 11.50 -16.66
N ARG A 17 -12.33 11.27 -17.11
CA ARG A 17 -11.73 9.93 -17.22
C ARG A 17 -10.89 9.44 -16.01
N PRO A 18 -10.20 10.29 -15.22
CA PRO A 18 -9.36 9.78 -14.12
C PRO A 18 -10.18 9.20 -12.96
N GLU A 19 -11.32 9.82 -12.63
CA GLU A 19 -12.21 9.33 -11.58
C GLU A 19 -12.85 7.99 -11.97
N LEU A 20 -13.36 7.88 -13.21
CA LEU A 20 -13.88 6.61 -13.75
C LEU A 20 -12.82 5.50 -13.78
N GLN A 21 -11.55 5.83 -14.07
CA GLN A 21 -10.46 4.85 -14.02
C GLN A 21 -10.16 4.40 -12.59
N LEU A 22 -10.16 5.33 -11.63
CA LEU A 22 -9.91 5.03 -10.23
C LEU A 22 -11.01 4.13 -9.65
N GLU A 23 -12.28 4.42 -9.94
CA GLU A 23 -13.42 3.60 -9.52
C GLU A 23 -13.38 2.19 -10.12
N LYS A 24 -13.03 2.06 -11.40
CA LYS A 24 -12.84 0.74 -12.02
C LYS A 24 -11.67 -0.02 -11.40
N GLU A 25 -10.61 0.67 -11.03
CA GLU A 25 -9.47 0.06 -10.37
C GLU A 25 -9.82 -0.42 -8.95
N LYS A 26 -10.55 0.40 -8.18
CA LYS A 26 -11.10 0.00 -6.87
C LYS A 26 -11.98 -1.24 -6.99
N GLU A 27 -12.85 -1.29 -7.98
CA GLU A 27 -13.72 -2.45 -8.20
C GLU A 27 -12.91 -3.72 -8.50
N ILE A 28 -11.88 -3.63 -9.34
CA ILE A 28 -10.98 -4.77 -9.60
C ILE A 28 -10.30 -5.23 -8.31
N PHE A 29 -9.79 -4.31 -7.50
CA PHE A 29 -9.16 -4.68 -6.22
C PHE A 29 -10.14 -5.25 -5.23
N ARG A 30 -11.35 -4.70 -5.14
CA ARG A 30 -12.44 -5.22 -4.30
C ARG A 30 -12.71 -6.68 -4.66
N GLN A 31 -12.83 -7.01 -5.94
CA GLN A 31 -13.02 -8.40 -6.39
C GLN A 31 -11.83 -9.31 -6.09
N GLN A 32 -10.60 -8.82 -6.24
CA GLN A 32 -9.39 -9.60 -5.91
C GLN A 32 -9.25 -9.86 -4.40
N LEU A 33 -9.60 -8.87 -3.58
CA LEU A 33 -9.59 -8.94 -2.12
C LEU A 33 -10.73 -9.83 -1.62
N ALA A 34 -11.90 -9.77 -2.23
CA ALA A 34 -13.03 -10.66 -1.92
C ALA A 34 -12.67 -12.14 -2.15
N LYS A 35 -11.87 -12.45 -3.19
CA LYS A 35 -11.33 -13.80 -3.42
C LYS A 35 -10.37 -14.29 -2.33
N LEU A 36 -9.80 -13.39 -1.54
CA LEU A 36 -9.04 -13.69 -0.31
C LEU A 36 -9.93 -13.77 0.94
N GLY A 37 -11.23 -13.52 0.81
CA GLY A 37 -12.16 -13.39 1.92
C GLY A 37 -12.12 -12.02 2.61
N ILE A 38 -11.53 -11.00 1.98
CA ILE A 38 -11.44 -9.65 2.52
C ILE A 38 -12.54 -8.78 1.91
N GLU A 39 -13.46 -8.35 2.75
CA GLU A 39 -14.37 -7.24 2.45
C GLU A 39 -13.66 -5.93 2.81
N ALA A 40 -13.07 -5.29 1.80
CA ALA A 40 -12.28 -4.07 1.99
C ALA A 40 -13.18 -2.83 2.05
N THR A 41 -12.92 -1.95 3.01
CA THR A 41 -13.58 -0.63 3.08
C THR A 41 -13.02 0.32 2.03
N GLU A 42 -13.68 1.45 1.78
CA GLU A 42 -13.16 2.47 0.86
C GLU A 42 -11.78 2.98 1.28
N GLU A 43 -11.55 3.18 2.58
CA GLU A 43 -10.26 3.62 3.11
C GLU A 43 -9.17 2.57 2.89
N GLU A 44 -9.50 1.28 3.00
CA GLU A 44 -8.57 0.19 2.72
C GLU A 44 -8.23 0.08 1.23
N LEU A 45 -9.21 0.34 0.35
CA LEU A 45 -8.99 0.42 -1.09
C LEU A 45 -8.12 1.63 -1.46
N ASP A 46 -8.34 2.78 -0.83
CA ASP A 46 -7.51 3.97 -0.99
C ASP A 46 -6.07 3.72 -0.53
N LEU A 47 -5.88 3.04 0.60
CA LEU A 47 -4.56 2.58 1.06
C LEU A 47 -3.91 1.61 0.06
N HIS A 48 -4.69 0.70 -0.52
CA HIS A 48 -4.19 -0.25 -1.53
C HIS A 48 -3.70 0.48 -2.79
N LEU A 49 -4.47 1.46 -3.27
CA LEU A 49 -4.10 2.33 -4.39
C LEU A 49 -2.84 3.16 -4.07
N LEU A 50 -2.76 3.70 -2.85
CA LEU A 50 -1.59 4.45 -2.39
C LEU A 50 -0.31 3.60 -2.43
N ILE A 51 -0.39 2.32 -2.02
CA ILE A 51 0.74 1.38 -2.09
C ILE A 51 1.18 1.10 -3.54
N LYS A 52 0.22 1.05 -4.48
CA LYS A 52 0.52 0.87 -5.91
C LYS A 52 1.22 2.10 -6.49
N ALA A 53 0.82 3.31 -6.07
CA ALA A 53 1.28 4.57 -6.62
C ALA A 53 2.82 4.67 -6.74
N LYS A 54 3.32 5.39 -7.76
CA LYS A 54 4.76 5.43 -8.08
C LYS A 54 5.57 6.01 -6.92
N ASN A 55 5.23 7.23 -6.50
CA ASN A 55 5.93 8.00 -5.45
C ASN A 55 4.92 8.76 -4.57
N PRO A 56 4.07 8.08 -3.78
CA PRO A 56 3.18 8.74 -2.84
C PRO A 56 3.97 9.48 -1.76
N ALA A 57 3.48 10.66 -1.35
CA ALA A 57 3.89 11.26 -0.09
C ALA A 57 3.27 10.44 1.04
N ILE A 58 4.10 9.93 1.94
CA ILE A 58 3.65 9.08 3.05
C ILE A 58 4.10 9.73 4.35
N ASP A 59 3.16 9.95 5.27
CA ASP A 59 3.47 10.36 6.63
C ASP A 59 3.57 9.16 7.58
N THR A 60 3.85 9.43 8.85
CA THR A 60 4.05 8.38 9.86
C THR A 60 2.77 7.60 10.15
N LYS A 61 1.61 8.26 10.11
CA LYS A 61 0.31 7.64 10.38
C LYS A 61 -0.06 6.71 9.22
N THR A 62 0.03 7.21 7.99
CA THR A 62 -0.20 6.45 6.77
C THR A 62 0.74 5.26 6.66
N LEU A 63 2.03 5.40 7.03
CA LEU A 63 2.97 4.28 7.04
C LEU A 63 2.50 3.16 8.00
N LYS A 64 2.02 3.49 9.20
CA LYS A 64 1.46 2.50 10.14
C LYS A 64 0.16 1.86 9.64
N GLU A 65 -0.64 2.60 8.87
CA GLU A 65 -1.87 2.07 8.25
C GLU A 65 -1.54 1.10 7.12
N ILE A 66 -0.55 1.43 6.28
CA ILE A 66 -0.01 0.54 5.24
C ILE A 66 0.49 -0.76 5.87
N GLU A 67 1.26 -0.69 6.96
CA GLU A 67 1.75 -1.90 7.64
C GLU A 67 0.61 -2.80 8.10
N ARG A 68 -0.39 -2.20 8.78
CA ARG A 68 -1.56 -2.92 9.29
C ARG A 68 -2.37 -3.56 8.15
N TRP A 69 -2.54 -2.83 7.06
CA TRP A 69 -3.25 -3.32 5.88
C TRP A 69 -2.53 -4.50 5.21
N LEU A 70 -1.22 -4.39 5.01
CA LEU A 70 -0.39 -5.47 4.45
C LEU A 70 -0.37 -6.72 5.35
N LEU A 71 -0.34 -6.54 6.67
CA LEU A 71 -0.46 -7.64 7.64
C LEU A 71 -1.83 -8.32 7.56
N LYS A 72 -2.92 -7.55 7.42
CA LYS A 72 -4.28 -8.09 7.22
C LYS A 72 -4.32 -8.97 5.97
N ILE A 73 -3.80 -8.49 4.84
CA ILE A 73 -3.75 -9.29 3.59
C ILE A 73 -3.00 -10.61 3.80
N GLY A 74 -1.83 -10.58 4.44
CA GLY A 74 -1.07 -11.79 4.74
C GLY A 74 -1.84 -12.79 5.61
N ALA A 75 -2.50 -12.30 6.66
CA ALA A 75 -3.28 -13.14 7.58
C ALA A 75 -4.51 -13.79 6.89
N TYR A 76 -5.16 -13.09 5.97
CA TYR A 76 -6.27 -13.66 5.19
C TYR A 76 -5.78 -14.68 4.17
N ASN A 77 -4.59 -14.49 3.59
CA ASN A 77 -3.99 -15.50 2.71
C ASN A 77 -3.57 -16.75 3.49
N ASP A 78 -3.08 -16.61 4.73
CA ASP A 78 -2.77 -17.77 5.59
C ASP A 78 -4.01 -18.64 5.85
N LYS A 79 -5.21 -18.06 5.89
CA LYS A 79 -6.48 -18.78 6.08
C LYS A 79 -7.02 -19.36 4.77
N SER A 80 -6.99 -18.58 3.69
CA SER A 80 -7.59 -18.96 2.40
C SER A 80 -6.67 -19.81 1.52
N MET A 81 -5.35 -19.77 1.77
CA MET A 81 -4.30 -20.40 0.97
C MET A 81 -4.41 -20.11 -0.53
N ARG A 82 -4.97 -18.94 -0.88
CA ARG A 82 -5.31 -18.61 -2.28
C ARG A 82 -4.07 -18.29 -3.13
N TYR A 83 -3.08 -17.64 -2.54
CA TYR A 83 -1.79 -17.37 -3.16
C TYR A 83 -0.68 -18.14 -2.45
N ASP A 84 0.37 -18.48 -3.21
CA ASP A 84 1.59 -19.05 -2.63
C ASP A 84 2.12 -18.13 -1.52
N LYS A 85 2.27 -18.71 -0.33
CA LYS A 85 2.63 -17.98 0.88
C LYS A 85 3.96 -17.25 0.75
N LYS A 86 4.96 -17.88 0.13
CA LYS A 86 6.31 -17.31 -0.01
C LYS A 86 6.30 -16.14 -0.99
N MET A 87 5.63 -16.29 -2.13
CA MET A 87 5.48 -15.24 -3.14
C MET A 87 4.69 -14.05 -2.61
N LEU A 88 3.58 -14.30 -1.91
CA LEU A 88 2.78 -13.22 -1.33
C LEU A 88 3.55 -12.48 -0.23
N SER A 89 4.20 -13.20 0.69
CA SER A 89 5.03 -12.59 1.74
C SER A 89 6.15 -11.73 1.14
N ARG A 90 6.80 -12.20 0.07
CA ARG A 90 7.82 -11.41 -0.66
C ARG A 90 7.23 -10.16 -1.30
N THR A 91 6.05 -10.28 -1.91
CA THR A 91 5.36 -9.15 -2.53
C THR A 91 4.98 -8.11 -1.48
N ILE A 92 4.37 -8.54 -0.38
CA ILE A 92 4.01 -7.69 0.75
C ILE A 92 5.24 -6.96 1.29
N PHE A 93 6.34 -7.68 1.53
CA PHE A 93 7.57 -7.10 2.04
C PHE A 93 8.18 -6.08 1.08
N ASN A 94 8.23 -6.38 -0.22
CA ASN A 94 8.70 -5.44 -1.23
C ASN A 94 7.86 -4.15 -1.28
N ARG A 95 6.53 -4.27 -1.15
CA ARG A 95 5.62 -3.12 -1.09
C ARG A 95 5.83 -2.31 0.18
N TRP A 96 6.05 -2.96 1.31
CA TRP A 96 6.40 -2.31 2.57
C TRP A 96 7.70 -1.51 2.48
N LEU A 97 8.78 -2.11 1.96
CA LEU A 97 10.05 -1.42 1.76
C LEU A 97 9.91 -0.19 0.86
N LYS A 98 9.10 -0.29 -0.19
CA LYS A 98 8.81 0.85 -1.07
C LYS A 98 8.08 1.98 -0.30
N ALA A 99 7.09 1.64 0.53
CA ALA A 99 6.40 2.61 1.37
C ALA A 99 7.35 3.28 2.38
N CYS A 100 8.22 2.52 3.04
CA CYS A 100 9.25 3.04 3.92
C CYS A 100 10.22 3.99 3.20
N LYS A 101 10.63 3.65 1.98
CA LYS A 101 11.49 4.51 1.15
C LYS A 101 10.80 5.84 0.82
N ASN A 102 9.51 5.80 0.50
CA ASN A 102 8.70 6.97 0.17
C ASN A 102 8.38 7.86 1.38
N TYR A 103 8.35 7.30 2.59
CA TYR A 103 8.29 8.06 3.83
C TYR A 103 9.58 8.88 4.06
N GLY A 104 10.74 8.35 3.65
CA GLY A 104 12.03 9.04 3.70
C GLY A 104 13.15 8.20 4.33
N LEU A 105 14.39 8.44 3.88
CA LEU A 105 15.61 7.73 4.29
C LEU A 105 16.18 8.28 5.61
N HIS A 106 15.39 8.33 6.67
CA HIS A 106 15.84 8.79 7.99
C HIS A 106 16.07 7.61 8.94
N MET A 107 16.83 7.80 10.03
CA MET A 107 17.02 6.81 11.11
C MET A 107 15.69 6.21 11.63
N ARG A 108 14.59 6.96 11.52
CA ARG A 108 13.23 6.49 11.82
C ARG A 108 12.79 5.31 10.93
N MET A 109 13.25 5.23 9.68
CA MET A 109 13.01 4.09 8.77
C MET A 109 13.59 2.80 9.36
N PHE A 110 14.83 2.83 9.84
CA PHE A 110 15.47 1.65 10.46
C PHE A 110 14.79 1.25 11.77
N TYR A 111 14.32 2.23 12.54
CA TYR A 111 13.48 1.96 13.72
C TYR A 111 12.16 1.28 13.34
N PHE A 112 11.47 1.78 12.31
CA PHE A 112 10.22 1.17 11.83
C PHE A 112 10.46 -0.22 11.25
N LEU A 113 11.51 -0.43 10.46
CA LEU A 113 11.87 -1.76 9.94
C LEU A 113 12.20 -2.74 11.07
N GLY A 114 12.99 -2.32 12.06
CA GLY A 114 13.39 -3.16 13.19
C GLY A 114 12.24 -3.47 14.17
N THR A 115 11.25 -2.59 14.28
CA THR A 115 10.06 -2.78 15.14
C THR A 115 8.85 -3.35 14.39
N SER A 116 8.91 -3.41 13.06
CA SER A 116 7.81 -3.85 12.21
C SER A 116 7.41 -5.31 12.50
N LYS A 117 6.12 -5.52 12.76
CA LYS A 117 5.55 -6.86 12.90
C LYS A 117 5.62 -7.62 11.56
N LEU A 118 5.56 -6.90 10.44
CA LEU A 118 5.67 -7.44 9.09
C LEU A 118 7.04 -8.05 8.84
N LEU A 119 8.14 -7.41 9.28
CA LEU A 119 9.48 -8.01 9.18
C LEU A 119 9.56 -9.34 9.94
N LYS A 120 9.02 -9.40 11.16
CA LYS A 120 9.01 -10.62 11.97
C LYS A 120 8.18 -11.74 11.30
N GLN A 121 7.01 -11.40 10.75
CA GLN A 121 6.16 -12.38 10.05
C GLN A 121 6.78 -12.84 8.72
N TYR A 122 7.49 -11.95 8.02
CA TYR A 122 8.25 -12.29 6.83
C TYR A 122 9.36 -13.30 7.16
N ILE A 123 10.18 -13.03 8.18
CA ILE A 123 11.22 -13.97 8.64
C ILE A 123 10.61 -15.33 8.98
N LYS A 124 9.51 -15.38 9.76
CA LYS A 124 8.81 -16.63 10.11
C LYS A 124 8.21 -17.37 8.90
N SER A 125 8.03 -16.73 7.75
CA SER A 125 7.51 -17.40 6.55
C SER A 125 8.59 -18.16 5.77
N TYR A 126 9.87 -17.95 6.10
CA TYR A 126 11.02 -18.53 5.41
C TYR A 126 11.81 -19.54 6.26
N PHE A 127 11.56 -19.59 7.57
CA PHE A 127 12.10 -20.58 8.52
C PHE A 127 10.95 -21.40 9.10
#